data_AF-A0AAV3ARD6-F1
#
_entry.id   AF-A0AAV3ARD6-F1
#
_cell.length_a   1.000
_cell.length_b   1.000
_cell.length_c   1.000
_cell.angle_alpha   90.00
_cell.angle_beta   90.00
_cell.angle_gamma   90.00
#
_symmetry.space_group_name_H-M   'P 1'
#
loop_
_entity.id
_entity.type
_entity.pdbx_description
1 polymer ?
#
loop_
_entity_poly.entity_id
_entity_poly.type
_entity_poly.pdbx_seq_one_letter_code
_entity_poly.pdbx_strand_id
1 'polypeptide(L)'
;MAGNVRTLRYGMPFAHFLAPRPSHTWEPPQQAPQVNRERATCRGLVDMSDELLLHILNFLDAFTLLRAGVVCRTLYRISSTDSLWAKHCQATFGCGFRTGCGDCTPKEAFKLLYIWRTLYGTLPYNRPLQDIFFSGFPLKRYWAQLLTLEEMIPLPPIELPDHEIVDIWGIPQDLLDEKHKGDDELEWLYNQYNKMRFQWLFSYWLFGLSRSGAKQLQRIYLWWQRFDKRKVWQWGSANCDVKYFASLHGVTNDFWNGKLANGDENIGIQTVENYFSMCRSLLAWILGRKWGRFKQKKVYRDTLEGVYRVLKSEMQVAYIGHEHFWVTAKVQMHRVCNLEQHAGNYVNWKIIDALPCYRLFMATGENFYLQQIKNFLLRKQIVNNWIHHRDNLWVSSVLPESLFNLLEYDTKIYEDKLHGDSVGAHLSRLVWLFLHSGQQIFMDAMKGFVYQCAYASYINQMYENSSIPRVSFY
;
A
#
# COMPACT_ATOMS: atom_id res chain seq x y z
N MET A 1 10.04 -5.63 -55.94
CA MET A 1 10.61 -4.90 -54.79
C MET A 1 9.51 -4.04 -54.17
N ALA A 2 9.42 -4.07 -52.83
CA ALA A 2 8.50 -3.34 -51.95
C ALA A 2 7.00 -3.50 -52.21
N GLY A 3 6.40 -4.47 -51.51
CA GLY A 3 4.96 -4.69 -51.42
C GLY A 3 4.32 -3.87 -50.30
N ASN A 4 3.10 -3.42 -50.60
CA ASN A 4 2.22 -2.57 -49.82
C ASN A 4 1.09 -3.44 -49.25
N VAL A 5 0.95 -3.58 -47.92
CA VAL A 5 -0.28 -4.16 -47.30
C VAL A 5 -0.58 -3.55 -45.92
N ARG A 6 -1.60 -2.69 -45.92
CA ARG A 6 -2.74 -2.56 -45.00
C ARG A 6 -2.54 -2.77 -43.48
N THR A 7 -2.62 -1.63 -42.80
CA THR A 7 -3.42 -1.34 -41.61
C THR A 7 -4.61 -2.29 -41.38
N LEU A 8 -4.62 -2.98 -40.23
CA LEU A 8 -5.76 -3.29 -39.36
C LEU A 8 -5.31 -4.29 -38.27
N ARG A 9 -5.36 -3.92 -36.99
CA ARG A 9 -5.89 -4.76 -35.88
C ARG A 9 -5.69 -4.10 -34.49
N TYR A 10 -6.82 -3.66 -33.94
CA TYR A 10 -7.23 -3.62 -32.53
C TYR A 10 -6.17 -3.34 -31.45
N GLY A 11 -6.03 -2.06 -31.11
CA GLY A 11 -5.76 -1.65 -29.73
C GLY A 11 -7.08 -1.51 -28.98
N MET A 12 -7.31 -2.34 -27.97
CA MET A 12 -8.36 -2.15 -26.97
C MET A 12 -7.77 -2.40 -25.57
N PRO A 13 -7.98 -1.50 -24.58
CA PRO A 13 -7.49 -1.71 -23.23
C PRO A 13 -8.33 -2.76 -22.49
N PHE A 14 -7.68 -3.66 -21.76
CA PHE A 14 -8.22 -4.75 -20.92
C PHE A 14 -9.20 -4.32 -19.80
N ALA A 15 -9.63 -3.06 -19.72
CA ALA A 15 -10.43 -2.52 -18.63
C ALA A 15 -11.96 -2.54 -18.86
N HIS A 16 -12.45 -3.10 -19.98
CA HIS A 16 -13.88 -3.04 -20.34
C HIS A 16 -14.72 -4.30 -20.06
N PHE A 17 -14.15 -5.39 -19.55
CA PHE A 17 -14.88 -6.65 -19.37
C PHE A 17 -15.33 -7.00 -17.94
N LEU A 18 -15.11 -6.13 -16.95
CA LEU A 18 -15.48 -6.41 -15.55
C LEU A 18 -16.22 -5.27 -14.84
N ALA A 19 -17.15 -4.60 -15.52
CA ALA A 19 -18.13 -3.72 -14.87
C ALA A 19 -19.53 -4.00 -15.40
N PRO A 20 -20.53 -4.31 -14.54
CA PRO A 20 -21.93 -4.27 -14.93
C PRO A 20 -22.28 -2.83 -15.33
N ARG A 21 -22.84 -2.62 -16.53
CA ARG A 21 -23.40 -1.31 -16.91
C ARG A 21 -24.71 -1.08 -16.11
N PRO A 22 -24.87 0.06 -15.41
CA PRO A 22 -26.03 0.31 -14.55
C PRO A 22 -27.22 0.90 -15.33
N SER A 23 -27.63 0.27 -16.43
CA SER A 23 -28.77 0.75 -17.21
C SER A 23 -29.45 -0.35 -18.02
N HIS A 24 -29.88 -1.42 -17.34
CA HIS A 24 -30.98 -2.27 -17.78
C HIS A 24 -31.61 -2.84 -16.50
N THR A 25 -32.61 -2.16 -15.98
CA THR A 25 -33.58 -2.77 -15.07
C THR A 25 -34.24 -3.92 -15.81
N TRP A 26 -34.00 -5.15 -15.38
CA TRP A 26 -34.78 -6.29 -15.81
C TRP A 26 -36.12 -6.20 -15.09
N GLU A 27 -37.11 -5.59 -15.73
CA GLU A 27 -38.50 -5.72 -15.29
C GLU A 27 -38.97 -7.13 -15.64
N PRO A 28 -39.48 -7.92 -14.68
CA PRO A 28 -40.01 -9.24 -14.96
C PRO A 28 -41.24 -9.10 -15.86
N PRO A 29 -41.38 -9.89 -16.94
CA PRO A 29 -42.60 -9.86 -17.74
C PRO A 29 -43.78 -10.26 -16.86
N GLN A 30 -44.74 -9.34 -16.71
CA GLN A 30 -46.05 -9.67 -16.18
C GLN A 30 -46.75 -10.59 -17.18
N GLN A 31 -47.08 -11.80 -16.71
CA GLN A 31 -47.87 -12.84 -17.36
C GLN A 31 -47.22 -13.51 -18.59
N ALA A 32 -46.55 -14.64 -18.34
CA ALA A 32 -46.23 -15.62 -19.36
C ALA A 32 -47.52 -16.33 -19.85
N PRO A 33 -47.73 -16.49 -21.16
CA PRO A 33 -48.78 -17.36 -21.69
C PRO A 33 -48.52 -18.80 -21.24
N GLN A 34 -49.58 -19.51 -20.83
CA GLN A 34 -49.54 -20.95 -20.57
C GLN A 34 -49.19 -21.68 -21.88
N VAL A 35 -47.91 -22.03 -22.04
CA VAL A 35 -47.44 -22.94 -23.08
C VAL A 35 -47.09 -24.26 -22.42
N ASN A 36 -47.61 -25.33 -23.01
CA ASN A 36 -47.58 -26.71 -22.55
C ASN A 36 -46.23 -27.14 -21.96
N ARG A 37 -46.31 -27.79 -20.78
CA ARG A 37 -45.21 -28.45 -20.09
C ARG A 37 -44.71 -29.66 -20.91
N GLU A 38 -43.81 -29.41 -21.85
CA GLU A 38 -42.75 -30.36 -22.13
C GLU A 38 -41.54 -29.97 -21.28
N ARG A 39 -41.04 -30.91 -20.48
CA ARG A 39 -39.90 -30.71 -19.59
C ARG A 39 -38.64 -30.39 -20.41
N ALA A 40 -38.39 -29.11 -20.68
CA ALA A 40 -37.05 -28.65 -21.04
C ALA A 40 -36.16 -28.81 -19.79
N THR A 41 -35.45 -29.94 -19.71
CA THR A 41 -34.36 -30.12 -18.75
C THR A 41 -33.33 -29.03 -19.00
N CYS A 42 -33.17 -28.07 -18.07
CA CYS A 42 -32.05 -27.14 -18.10
C CYS A 42 -30.75 -27.94 -18.03
N ARG A 43 -30.08 -28.13 -19.18
CA ARG A 43 -28.75 -28.76 -19.24
C ARG A 43 -27.73 -27.75 -18.71
N GLY A 44 -27.00 -28.14 -17.67
CA GLY A 44 -25.89 -27.38 -17.12
C GLY A 44 -24.67 -27.42 -18.04
N LEU A 45 -23.70 -26.53 -17.79
CA LEU A 45 -22.45 -26.47 -18.57
C LEU A 45 -21.73 -27.83 -18.61
N VAL A 46 -21.75 -28.57 -17.50
CA VAL A 46 -21.08 -29.88 -17.35
C VAL A 46 -21.81 -31.01 -18.09
N ASP A 47 -23.05 -30.78 -18.54
CA ASP A 47 -23.85 -31.75 -19.32
C ASP A 47 -23.58 -31.64 -20.83
N MET A 48 -22.68 -30.73 -21.24
CA MET A 48 -22.20 -30.61 -22.62
C MET A 48 -21.20 -31.72 -22.95
N SER A 49 -20.99 -31.99 -24.24
CA SER A 49 -19.97 -32.96 -24.67
C SER A 49 -18.56 -32.44 -24.36
N ASP A 50 -17.61 -33.37 -24.22
CA ASP A 50 -16.21 -33.07 -23.94
C ASP A 50 -15.60 -32.14 -25.00
N GLU A 51 -15.98 -32.29 -26.26
CA GLU A 51 -15.48 -31.49 -27.38
C GLU A 51 -15.95 -30.03 -27.27
N LEU A 52 -17.21 -29.82 -26.87
CA LEU A 52 -17.75 -28.47 -26.65
C LEU A 52 -17.12 -27.81 -25.44
N LEU A 53 -16.94 -28.56 -24.34
CA LEU A 53 -16.25 -28.07 -23.15
C LEU A 53 -14.79 -27.73 -23.46
N LEU A 54 -14.08 -28.58 -24.20
CA LEU A 54 -12.71 -28.33 -24.61
C LEU A 54 -12.62 -27.10 -25.52
N HIS A 55 -13.58 -26.91 -26.43
CA HIS A 55 -13.67 -25.73 -27.27
C HIS A 55 -13.87 -24.44 -26.44
N ILE A 56 -14.75 -24.46 -25.43
CA ILE A 56 -14.96 -23.34 -24.51
C ILE A 56 -13.70 -23.04 -23.70
N LEU A 57 -13.08 -24.07 -23.11
CA LEU A 57 -11.87 -23.94 -22.30
C LEU A 57 -10.67 -23.42 -23.11
N ASN A 58 -10.62 -23.69 -24.41
CA ASN A 58 -9.56 -23.21 -25.32
C ASN A 58 -9.53 -21.67 -25.51
N PHE A 59 -10.59 -20.96 -25.07
CA PHE A 59 -10.64 -19.50 -25.05
C PHE A 59 -10.16 -18.88 -23.73
N LEU A 60 -9.93 -19.68 -22.70
CA LEU A 60 -9.46 -19.19 -21.41
C LEU A 60 -7.96 -18.90 -21.46
N ASP A 61 -7.52 -17.93 -20.67
CA ASP A 61 -6.10 -17.80 -20.36
C ASP A 61 -5.66 -18.93 -19.42
N ALA A 62 -4.35 -19.15 -19.32
CA ALA A 62 -3.81 -20.26 -18.56
C ALA A 62 -4.22 -20.26 -17.08
N PHE A 63 -4.38 -19.10 -16.43
CA PHE A 63 -4.75 -19.04 -15.01
C PHE A 63 -6.24 -19.32 -14.79
N THR A 64 -7.08 -18.79 -15.66
CA THR A 64 -8.52 -19.11 -15.64
C THR A 64 -8.75 -20.59 -15.96
N LEU A 65 -7.94 -21.17 -16.85
CA LEU A 65 -7.96 -22.61 -17.15
C LEU A 65 -7.52 -23.47 -15.95
N LEU A 66 -6.48 -23.05 -15.20
CA LEU A 66 -6.10 -23.70 -13.94
C LEU A 66 -7.23 -23.66 -12.92
N ARG A 67 -7.88 -22.50 -12.74
CA ARG A 67 -9.00 -22.32 -11.80
C ARG A 67 -10.22 -23.14 -12.20
N ALA A 68 -10.53 -23.24 -13.49
CA ALA A 68 -11.63 -24.08 -13.99
C ALA A 68 -11.45 -25.55 -13.58
N GLY A 69 -10.21 -26.04 -13.56
CA GLY A 69 -9.90 -27.40 -13.09
C GLY A 69 -10.17 -27.66 -11.61
N VAL A 70 -10.27 -26.62 -10.77
CA VAL A 70 -10.54 -26.76 -9.32
C VAL A 70 -12.04 -26.88 -9.04
N VAL A 71 -12.90 -26.52 -10.00
CA VAL A 71 -14.35 -26.44 -9.81
C VAL A 71 -15.02 -27.82 -9.70
N CYS A 72 -14.67 -28.76 -10.57
CA CYS A 72 -15.21 -30.13 -10.53
C CYS A 72 -14.32 -31.12 -11.30
N ARG A 73 -14.56 -32.43 -11.09
CA ARG A 73 -13.77 -33.50 -11.74
C ARG A 73 -13.83 -33.47 -13.28
N THR A 74 -15.00 -33.18 -13.86
CA THR A 74 -15.16 -33.10 -15.32
C THR A 74 -14.31 -31.99 -15.91
N LEU A 75 -14.37 -30.79 -15.31
CA LEU A 75 -13.55 -29.66 -15.73
C LEU A 75 -12.07 -29.90 -15.44
N TYR A 76 -11.71 -30.58 -14.34
CA TYR A 76 -10.33 -30.99 -14.08
C TYR A 76 -9.77 -31.87 -15.20
N ARG A 77 -10.51 -32.90 -15.60
CA ARG A 77 -10.09 -33.82 -16.67
C ARG A 77 -9.92 -33.08 -18.00
N ILE A 78 -10.92 -32.31 -18.42
CA ILE A 78 -10.91 -31.64 -19.73
C ILE A 78 -9.90 -30.50 -19.74
N SER A 79 -9.80 -29.71 -18.66
CA SER A 79 -8.77 -28.67 -18.51
C SER A 79 -7.35 -29.23 -18.34
N SER A 80 -7.17 -30.55 -18.23
CA SER A 80 -5.85 -31.19 -18.19
C SER A 80 -5.43 -31.74 -19.55
N THR A 81 -6.22 -31.52 -20.61
CA THR A 81 -5.89 -32.01 -21.94
C THR A 81 -4.64 -31.33 -22.49
N ASP A 82 -3.66 -32.14 -22.88
CA ASP A 82 -2.35 -31.76 -23.40
C ASP A 82 -2.41 -30.69 -24.50
N SER A 83 -3.38 -30.79 -25.41
CA SER A 83 -3.53 -29.86 -26.54
C SER A 83 -3.81 -28.42 -26.10
N LEU A 84 -4.52 -28.21 -24.99
CA LEU A 84 -4.77 -26.88 -24.43
C LEU A 84 -3.47 -26.26 -23.91
N TRP A 85 -2.67 -27.05 -23.19
CA TRP A 85 -1.45 -26.58 -22.56
C TRP A 85 -0.29 -26.44 -23.53
N ALA A 86 -0.18 -27.32 -24.52
CA ALA A 86 0.78 -27.19 -25.61
C ALA A 86 0.62 -25.86 -26.37
N LYS A 87 -0.63 -25.45 -26.60
CA LYS A 87 -0.96 -24.12 -27.18
C LYS A 87 -0.50 -22.99 -26.25
N HIS A 88 -0.78 -23.08 -24.95
CA HIS A 88 -0.33 -22.08 -23.99
C HIS A 88 1.20 -22.01 -23.88
N CYS A 89 1.90 -23.14 -23.89
CA CYS A 89 3.36 -23.22 -23.92
C CYS A 89 3.92 -22.51 -25.15
N GLN A 90 3.39 -22.84 -26.33
CA GLN A 90 3.79 -22.21 -27.59
C GLN A 90 3.52 -20.70 -27.59
N ALA A 91 2.35 -20.27 -27.11
CA ALA A 91 1.97 -18.86 -27.08
C ALA A 91 2.78 -18.04 -26.07
N THR A 92 3.15 -18.64 -24.94
CA THR A 92 3.76 -17.91 -23.81
C THR A 92 5.29 -17.96 -23.87
N PHE A 93 5.87 -19.11 -24.23
CA PHE A 93 7.31 -19.35 -24.20
C PHE A 93 7.92 -19.51 -25.59
N GLY A 94 7.11 -19.60 -26.65
CA GLY A 94 7.60 -19.77 -28.02
C GLY A 94 8.08 -21.18 -28.34
N CYS A 95 8.02 -22.11 -27.38
CA CYS A 95 8.41 -23.50 -27.55
C CYS A 95 7.19 -24.42 -27.70
N GLY A 96 7.22 -25.26 -28.73
CA GLY A 96 6.22 -26.30 -28.94
C GLY A 96 6.55 -27.48 -28.06
N PHE A 97 5.62 -27.86 -27.18
CA PHE A 97 5.80 -29.03 -26.33
C PHE A 97 5.67 -30.29 -27.22
N ARG A 98 6.75 -31.06 -27.37
CA ARG A 98 6.73 -32.30 -28.15
C ARG A 98 6.07 -33.40 -27.32
N THR A 99 4.97 -33.95 -27.83
CA THR A 99 4.33 -35.16 -27.27
C THR A 99 5.31 -36.33 -27.31
N GLY A 100 5.68 -36.87 -26.14
CA GLY A 100 6.57 -38.03 -26.01
C GLY A 100 7.90 -37.79 -25.28
N CYS A 101 8.06 -36.64 -24.60
CA CYS A 101 9.23 -36.33 -23.78
C CYS A 101 8.87 -36.52 -22.29
N GLY A 102 9.31 -37.64 -21.69
CA GLY A 102 9.27 -37.89 -20.25
C GLY A 102 7.90 -37.95 -19.57
N ASP A 103 7.95 -38.27 -18.28
CA ASP A 103 6.80 -38.43 -17.37
C ASP A 103 6.08 -37.10 -17.00
N CYS A 104 6.30 -36.02 -17.76
CA CYS A 104 5.81 -34.67 -17.47
C CYS A 104 4.75 -34.21 -18.49
N THR A 105 3.56 -33.87 -18.00
CA THR A 105 2.47 -33.39 -18.86
C THR A 105 2.72 -31.96 -19.34
N PRO A 106 2.21 -31.54 -20.51
CA PRO A 106 2.34 -30.16 -20.99
C PRO A 106 1.75 -29.12 -20.03
N LYS A 107 0.76 -29.52 -19.22
CA LYS A 107 0.19 -28.71 -18.15
C LYS A 107 1.19 -28.42 -17.05
N GLU A 108 1.91 -29.45 -16.60
CA GLU A 108 2.97 -29.34 -15.60
C GLU A 108 4.10 -28.48 -16.16
N ALA A 109 4.59 -28.78 -17.36
CA ALA A 109 5.62 -27.98 -18.01
C ALA A 109 5.24 -26.50 -18.18
N PHE A 110 3.99 -26.18 -18.56
CA PHE A 110 3.53 -24.79 -18.67
C PHE A 110 3.66 -24.05 -17.33
N LYS A 111 3.19 -24.68 -16.24
CA LYS A 111 3.25 -24.09 -14.89
C LYS A 111 4.68 -23.81 -14.50
N LEU A 112 5.57 -24.78 -14.72
CA LEU A 112 6.97 -24.72 -14.35
C LEU A 112 7.69 -23.61 -15.13
N LEU A 113 7.55 -23.60 -16.46
CA LEU A 113 8.14 -22.55 -17.30
C LEU A 113 7.63 -21.14 -16.93
N TYR A 114 6.36 -21.01 -16.52
CA TYR A 114 5.81 -19.72 -16.09
C TYR A 114 6.44 -19.23 -14.78
N ILE A 115 6.58 -20.13 -13.81
CA ILE A 115 7.19 -19.85 -12.50
C ILE A 115 8.66 -19.50 -12.68
N TRP A 116 9.39 -20.27 -13.49
CA TRP A 116 10.78 -20.02 -13.84
C TRP A 116 11.00 -18.66 -14.48
N ARG A 117 10.21 -18.32 -15.50
CA ARG A 117 10.27 -17.00 -16.15
C ARG A 117 10.05 -15.86 -15.15
N THR A 118 9.15 -16.09 -14.20
CA THR A 118 8.82 -15.16 -13.12
C THR A 118 9.96 -15.04 -12.10
N LEU A 119 10.56 -16.15 -11.69
CA LEU A 119 11.75 -16.19 -10.81
C LEU A 119 12.93 -15.47 -11.45
N TYR A 120 13.28 -15.82 -12.68
CA TYR A 120 14.39 -15.21 -13.38
C TYR A 120 14.18 -13.71 -13.61
N GLY A 121 12.94 -13.30 -13.90
CA GLY A 121 12.57 -11.88 -14.02
C GLY A 121 12.65 -11.09 -12.71
N THR A 122 12.57 -11.77 -11.56
CA THR A 122 12.54 -11.12 -10.23
C THR A 122 13.83 -11.26 -9.45
N LEU A 123 14.66 -12.24 -9.82
CA LEU A 123 15.97 -12.48 -9.22
C LEU A 123 16.83 -11.22 -9.15
N PRO A 124 16.92 -10.35 -10.18
CA PRO A 124 17.69 -9.13 -10.10
C PRO A 124 17.21 -8.20 -8.97
N TYR A 125 15.97 -8.29 -8.50
CA TYR A 125 15.41 -7.35 -7.53
C TYR A 125 15.28 -7.92 -6.11
N ASN A 126 15.48 -9.23 -5.94
CA ASN A 126 15.38 -9.88 -4.65
C ASN A 126 16.78 -10.12 -4.06
N ARG A 127 17.34 -9.10 -3.40
CA ARG A 127 18.71 -9.13 -2.86
C ARG A 127 18.97 -10.29 -1.89
N PRO A 128 18.09 -10.58 -0.92
CA PRO A 128 18.28 -11.76 -0.08
C PRO A 128 18.34 -13.07 -0.88
N LEU A 129 17.55 -13.17 -1.95
CA LEU A 129 17.58 -14.32 -2.85
C LEU A 129 18.89 -14.37 -3.62
N GLN A 130 19.38 -13.24 -4.16
CA GLN A 130 20.70 -13.16 -4.77
C GLN A 130 21.82 -13.54 -3.82
N ASP A 131 21.79 -13.06 -2.58
CA ASP A 131 22.80 -13.35 -1.57
C ASP A 131 22.84 -14.86 -1.30
N ILE A 132 21.69 -15.54 -1.26
CA ILE A 132 21.61 -17.01 -1.16
C ILE A 132 22.17 -17.67 -2.42
N PHE A 133 21.75 -17.23 -3.61
CA PHE A 133 22.14 -17.82 -4.91
C PHE A 133 23.63 -17.66 -5.22
N PHE A 134 24.24 -16.55 -4.82
CA PHE A 134 25.63 -16.20 -5.13
C PHE A 134 26.57 -16.42 -3.94
N SER A 135 26.10 -17.02 -2.84
CA SER A 135 26.91 -17.35 -1.66
C SER A 135 27.89 -18.51 -1.88
N GLY A 136 27.85 -19.19 -3.04
CA GLY A 136 28.81 -20.24 -3.40
C GLY A 136 28.50 -21.64 -2.84
N PHE A 137 27.28 -21.88 -2.34
CA PHE A 137 26.81 -23.23 -2.00
C PHE A 137 26.66 -24.10 -3.26
N PRO A 138 26.94 -25.43 -3.20
CA PRO A 138 27.06 -26.31 -4.36
C PRO A 138 25.71 -26.74 -4.94
N LEU A 139 24.94 -25.77 -5.44
CA LEU A 139 23.54 -25.91 -5.81
C LEU A 139 23.32 -26.33 -7.28
N LYS A 140 24.08 -27.28 -7.83
CA LYS A 140 24.13 -27.48 -9.30
C LYS A 140 23.08 -28.44 -9.90
N ARG A 141 22.74 -29.55 -9.23
CA ARG A 141 21.83 -30.58 -9.80
C ARG A 141 20.39 -30.46 -9.29
N TYR A 142 20.20 -30.27 -7.99
CA TYR A 142 18.88 -30.12 -7.35
C TYR A 142 18.17 -28.82 -7.74
N TRP A 143 18.88 -27.82 -8.26
CA TRP A 143 18.30 -26.57 -8.74
C TRP A 143 17.36 -26.77 -9.93
N ALA A 144 17.82 -27.47 -10.95
CA ALA A 144 17.02 -27.74 -12.15
C ALA A 144 15.78 -28.60 -11.84
N GLN A 145 15.81 -29.39 -10.76
CA GLN A 145 14.69 -30.21 -10.30
C GLN A 145 13.74 -29.44 -9.35
N LEU A 146 14.25 -28.64 -8.41
CA LEU A 146 13.46 -27.89 -7.42
C LEU A 146 12.61 -26.77 -8.05
N LEU A 147 13.15 -26.11 -9.07
CA LEU A 147 12.39 -25.12 -9.84
C LEU A 147 11.39 -25.75 -10.80
N THR A 148 11.52 -27.06 -11.01
CA THR A 148 10.72 -27.87 -11.92
C THR A 148 9.69 -28.72 -11.16
N LEU A 149 9.61 -28.69 -9.82
CA LEU A 149 8.73 -29.60 -9.07
C LEU A 149 7.82 -29.03 -7.95
N GLU A 150 7.97 -27.81 -7.42
CA GLU A 150 7.08 -27.35 -6.31
C GLU A 150 6.68 -25.86 -6.47
N GLU A 151 5.42 -25.40 -6.46
CA GLU A 151 4.25 -25.86 -5.72
C GLU A 151 2.91 -25.61 -6.47
N MET A 152 2.00 -26.60 -6.40
CA MET A 152 0.52 -26.50 -6.26
C MET A 152 -0.21 -27.83 -6.61
N ILE A 153 0.51 -28.94 -6.80
CA ILE A 153 -0.08 -30.28 -6.95
C ILE A 153 0.72 -31.23 -6.04
N PRO A 154 0.08 -32.19 -5.33
CA PRO A 154 0.81 -33.28 -4.67
C PRO A 154 1.75 -33.95 -5.67
N LEU A 155 3.02 -34.06 -5.32
CA LEU A 155 4.11 -34.63 -6.12
C LEU A 155 3.66 -35.89 -6.88
N PRO A 156 3.80 -35.97 -8.22
CA PRO A 156 4.02 -37.25 -8.86
C PRO A 156 5.39 -37.78 -8.39
N PRO A 157 5.54 -39.06 -8.10
CA PRO A 157 6.75 -39.66 -7.53
C PRO A 157 7.88 -39.85 -8.58
N ILE A 158 8.09 -38.89 -9.48
CA ILE A 158 8.89 -39.12 -10.69
C ILE A 158 9.98 -38.06 -10.85
N GLU A 159 11.23 -38.52 -10.85
CA GLU A 159 12.43 -37.74 -11.14
C GLU A 159 12.55 -37.50 -12.66
N LEU A 160 12.79 -36.26 -13.08
CA LEU A 160 13.15 -35.98 -14.47
C LEU A 160 14.60 -36.43 -14.72
N PRO A 161 14.83 -37.32 -15.70
CA PRO A 161 16.17 -37.82 -15.97
C PRO A 161 17.04 -36.75 -16.65
N ASP A 162 18.35 -36.73 -16.34
CA ASP A 162 19.28 -35.65 -16.71
C ASP A 162 19.27 -35.29 -18.20
N HIS A 163 19.09 -36.27 -19.08
CA HIS A 163 19.07 -36.06 -20.52
C HIS A 163 17.92 -35.15 -20.98
N GLU A 164 16.78 -35.12 -20.28
CA GLU A 164 15.65 -34.23 -20.61
C GLU A 164 15.93 -32.79 -20.18
N ILE A 165 16.69 -32.59 -19.10
CA ILE A 165 17.14 -31.28 -18.64
C ILE A 165 18.13 -30.69 -19.65
N VAL A 166 19.03 -31.51 -20.19
CA VAL A 166 19.97 -31.12 -21.26
C VAL A 166 19.21 -30.70 -22.53
N ASP A 167 18.21 -31.47 -22.96
CA ASP A 167 17.49 -31.22 -24.21
C ASP A 167 16.56 -29.99 -24.15
N ILE A 168 15.91 -29.74 -23.02
CA ILE A 168 14.97 -28.62 -22.87
C ILE A 168 15.72 -27.30 -22.63
N TRP A 169 16.88 -27.34 -21.96
CA TRP A 169 17.55 -26.14 -21.43
C TRP A 169 18.97 -25.93 -21.96
N GLY A 170 19.53 -26.86 -22.72
CA GLY A 170 20.87 -26.76 -23.32
C GLY A 170 22.01 -26.79 -22.29
N ILE A 171 21.78 -27.33 -21.10
CA ILE A 171 22.77 -27.42 -20.03
C ILE A 171 23.70 -28.61 -20.29
N PRO A 172 25.04 -28.43 -20.29
CA PRO A 172 25.99 -29.52 -20.47
C PRO A 172 25.88 -30.63 -19.39
N GLN A 173 25.87 -31.90 -19.82
CA GLN A 173 25.71 -33.10 -18.97
C GLN A 173 26.74 -33.19 -17.83
N ASP A 174 27.96 -32.71 -18.07
CA ASP A 174 29.08 -32.67 -17.12
C ASP A 174 28.80 -31.81 -15.88
N LEU A 175 27.88 -30.85 -15.97
CA LEU A 175 27.42 -30.04 -14.82
C LEU A 175 26.40 -30.77 -13.95
N LEU A 176 25.77 -31.83 -14.46
CA LEU A 176 24.78 -32.62 -13.74
C LEU A 176 25.47 -33.72 -12.91
N ASP A 177 26.60 -34.28 -13.34
CA ASP A 177 27.17 -35.51 -12.79
C ASP A 177 27.84 -35.45 -11.38
N GLU A 178 27.83 -34.32 -10.66
CA GLU A 178 28.38 -34.26 -9.30
C GLU A 178 27.42 -34.85 -8.22
N LYS A 179 27.87 -36.00 -7.69
CA LYS A 179 27.39 -36.86 -6.58
C LYS A 179 26.34 -36.33 -5.57
N HIS A 180 25.15 -36.94 -5.64
CA HIS A 180 24.39 -37.60 -4.56
C HIS A 180 24.79 -37.30 -3.09
N LYS A 181 24.13 -36.30 -2.49
CA LYS A 181 23.78 -36.22 -1.06
C LYS A 181 22.42 -35.54 -0.94
N GLY A 182 21.37 -36.33 -1.19
CA GLY A 182 19.96 -35.90 -1.18
C GLY A 182 19.36 -35.80 0.22
N ASP A 183 18.20 -35.14 0.28
CA ASP A 183 17.35 -34.75 1.42
C ASP A 183 17.70 -33.44 2.17
N ASP A 184 18.87 -33.32 2.82
CA ASP A 184 19.14 -32.15 3.69
C ASP A 184 19.16 -30.80 2.94
N GLU A 185 19.60 -30.80 1.68
CA GLU A 185 19.71 -29.58 0.85
C GLU A 185 18.34 -29.12 0.32
N LEU A 186 17.45 -30.06 0.01
CA LEU A 186 16.09 -29.79 -0.47
C LEU A 186 15.23 -29.20 0.67
N GLU A 187 15.30 -29.82 1.85
CA GLU A 187 14.63 -29.32 3.04
C GLU A 187 15.18 -27.94 3.44
N TRP A 188 16.50 -27.72 3.34
CA TRP A 188 17.09 -26.41 3.58
C TRP A 188 16.60 -25.36 2.57
N LEU A 189 16.53 -25.68 1.27
CA LEU A 189 16.04 -24.78 0.23
C LEU A 189 14.54 -24.47 0.39
N TYR A 190 13.71 -25.48 0.66
CA TYR A 190 12.30 -25.30 0.97
C TYR A 190 12.12 -24.38 2.19
N ASN A 191 12.94 -24.58 3.22
CA ASN A 191 12.99 -23.69 4.37
C ASN A 191 13.42 -22.27 4.02
N GLN A 192 14.32 -22.06 3.05
CA GLN A 192 14.66 -20.72 2.57
C GLN A 192 13.51 -20.08 1.76
N TYR A 193 12.86 -20.83 0.87
CA TYR A 193 11.69 -20.37 0.14
C TYR A 193 10.57 -19.96 1.12
N ASN A 194 10.21 -20.84 2.06
CA ASN A 194 9.17 -20.56 3.04
C ASN A 194 9.47 -19.32 3.89
N LYS A 195 10.74 -19.09 4.24
CA LYS A 195 11.17 -17.87 4.94
C LYS A 195 11.03 -16.60 4.09
N MET A 196 11.12 -16.73 2.76
CA MET A 196 11.29 -15.61 1.83
C MET A 196 10.14 -15.44 0.81
N ARG A 197 9.09 -16.26 0.89
CA ARG A 197 7.98 -16.31 -0.07
C ARG A 197 7.25 -14.97 -0.23
N PHE A 198 7.01 -14.25 0.88
CA PHE A 198 6.36 -12.93 0.84
C PHE A 198 7.23 -11.86 0.18
N GLN A 199 8.53 -11.87 0.46
CA GLN A 199 9.51 -10.94 -0.09
C GLN A 199 9.64 -11.14 -1.59
N TRP A 200 9.61 -12.40 -2.03
CA TRP A 200 9.61 -12.76 -3.43
C TRP A 200 8.31 -12.29 -4.11
N LEU A 201 7.14 -12.69 -3.61
CA LEU A 201 5.86 -12.33 -4.23
C LEU A 201 5.65 -10.80 -4.28
N PHE A 202 6.11 -10.09 -3.25
CA PHE A 202 6.11 -8.63 -3.23
C PHE A 202 7.01 -8.02 -4.32
N SER A 203 8.24 -8.54 -4.46
CA SER A 203 9.19 -8.10 -5.49
C SER A 203 8.63 -8.34 -6.90
N TYR A 204 8.00 -9.50 -7.10
CA TYR A 204 7.32 -9.82 -8.35
C TYR A 204 6.22 -8.83 -8.68
N TRP A 205 5.31 -8.60 -7.74
CA TRP A 205 4.23 -7.65 -7.93
C TRP A 205 4.74 -6.22 -8.17
N LEU A 206 5.82 -5.80 -7.49
CA LEU A 206 6.37 -4.45 -7.59
C LEU A 206 7.04 -4.17 -8.95
N PHE A 207 7.74 -5.16 -9.53
CA PHE A 207 8.53 -4.98 -10.75
C PHE A 207 8.00 -5.72 -11.99
N GLY A 208 7.06 -6.65 -11.82
CA GLY A 208 6.41 -7.41 -12.90
C GLY A 208 5.36 -6.61 -13.69
N LEU A 209 5.09 -5.36 -13.29
CA LEU A 209 4.15 -4.49 -13.98
C LEU A 209 4.71 -3.98 -15.32
N SER A 210 3.80 -3.68 -16.26
CA SER A 210 4.13 -2.96 -17.49
C SER A 210 4.82 -1.61 -17.18
N ARG A 211 5.58 -1.05 -18.13
CA ARG A 211 6.30 0.22 -17.93
C ARG A 211 5.38 1.37 -17.49
N SER A 212 4.13 1.41 -17.98
CA SER A 212 3.13 2.39 -17.55
C SER A 212 2.60 2.09 -16.14
N GLY A 213 2.32 0.81 -15.84
CA GLY A 213 1.91 0.35 -14.51
C GLY A 213 2.97 0.63 -13.44
N ALA A 214 4.23 0.32 -13.71
CA ALA A 214 5.35 0.58 -12.80
C ALA A 214 5.52 2.08 -12.50
N LYS A 215 5.42 2.96 -13.51
CA LYS A 215 5.45 4.42 -13.30
C LYS A 215 4.29 4.91 -12.44
N GLN A 216 3.10 4.34 -12.65
CA GLN A 216 1.94 4.70 -11.85
C GLN A 216 2.08 4.22 -10.42
N LEU A 217 2.50 2.98 -10.21
CA LEU A 217 2.73 2.40 -8.90
C LEU A 217 3.80 3.19 -8.13
N GLN A 218 4.92 3.49 -8.78
CA GLN A 218 5.98 4.33 -8.23
C GLN A 218 5.44 5.70 -7.80
N ARG A 219 4.59 6.34 -8.64
CA ARG A 219 3.96 7.61 -8.27
C ARG A 219 3.10 7.46 -7.02
N ILE A 220 2.31 6.39 -6.89
CA ILE A 220 1.45 6.13 -5.74
C ILE A 220 2.28 5.89 -4.46
N TYR A 221 3.28 5.01 -4.53
CA TYR A 221 4.18 4.71 -3.40
C TYR A 221 4.89 5.94 -2.86
N LEU A 222 5.41 6.76 -3.77
CA LEU A 222 6.17 7.95 -3.42
C LEU A 222 5.26 9.16 -3.22
N TRP A 223 3.94 9.01 -3.40
CA TRP A 223 3.03 10.14 -3.41
C TRP A 223 2.93 10.75 -2.02
N TRP A 224 3.44 11.97 -1.87
CA TRP A 224 3.46 12.73 -0.62
C TRP A 224 4.06 12.02 0.62
N GLN A 225 4.50 10.77 0.50
CA GLN A 225 5.26 10.07 1.52
C GLN A 225 6.61 10.75 1.72
N ARG A 226 7.09 10.73 2.97
CA ARG A 226 8.48 11.09 3.22
C ARG A 226 9.32 9.86 2.91
N PHE A 227 10.30 10.02 2.02
CA PHE A 227 11.18 8.95 1.63
C PHE A 227 12.62 9.45 1.46
N ASP A 228 13.57 8.54 1.67
CA ASP A 228 14.97 8.71 1.33
C ASP A 228 15.17 8.61 -0.19
N LYS A 229 15.59 9.72 -0.79
CA LYS A 229 15.84 9.80 -2.24
C LYS A 229 16.92 8.83 -2.70
N ARG A 230 17.92 8.51 -1.87
CA ARG A 230 19.02 7.60 -2.23
C ARG A 230 18.50 6.18 -2.41
N LYS A 231 17.66 5.71 -1.49
CA LYS A 231 17.02 4.39 -1.55
C LYS A 231 16.04 4.27 -2.72
N VAL A 232 15.37 5.37 -3.06
CA VAL A 232 14.38 5.39 -4.14
C VAL A 232 15.00 5.51 -5.53
N TRP A 233 16.18 6.10 -5.66
CA TRP A 233 16.86 6.28 -6.95
C TRP A 233 17.11 4.94 -7.68
N GLN A 234 17.27 3.86 -6.91
CA GLN A 234 17.50 2.51 -7.39
C GLN A 234 16.21 1.73 -7.71
N TRP A 235 15.04 2.39 -7.78
CA TRP A 235 13.76 1.73 -8.08
C TRP A 235 13.86 0.90 -9.37
N GLY A 236 13.58 -0.40 -9.27
CA GLY A 236 13.61 -1.31 -10.41
C GLY A 236 15.01 -1.60 -10.95
N SER A 237 16.06 -1.31 -10.18
CA SER A 237 17.43 -1.76 -10.43
C SER A 237 17.79 -2.92 -9.52
N ALA A 238 18.90 -3.63 -9.80
CA ALA A 238 19.24 -4.80 -9.00
C ALA A 238 19.60 -4.49 -7.53
N ASN A 239 20.05 -3.26 -7.27
CA ASN A 239 20.43 -2.79 -5.93
C ASN A 239 19.25 -2.22 -5.14
N CYS A 240 18.03 -2.31 -5.68
CA CYS A 240 16.81 -1.78 -5.09
C CYS A 240 16.56 -2.30 -3.66
N ASP A 241 16.37 -1.40 -2.69
CA ASP A 241 16.01 -1.74 -1.31
C ASP A 241 14.50 -2.04 -1.23
N VAL A 242 14.11 -3.24 -1.66
CA VAL A 242 12.70 -3.67 -1.69
C VAL A 242 12.05 -3.66 -0.31
N LYS A 243 12.81 -4.03 0.72
CA LYS A 243 12.37 -3.98 2.13
C LYS A 243 11.99 -2.54 2.52
N TYR A 244 12.79 -1.57 2.12
CA TYR A 244 12.46 -0.17 2.34
C TYR A 244 11.18 0.23 1.61
N PHE A 245 10.97 -0.19 0.36
CA PHE A 245 9.71 0.07 -0.34
C PHE A 245 8.52 -0.53 0.37
N ALA A 246 8.61 -1.78 0.83
CA ALA A 246 7.55 -2.42 1.63
C ALA A 246 7.24 -1.61 2.90
N SER A 247 8.24 -0.99 3.54
CA SER A 247 8.06 -0.21 4.76
C SER A 247 7.33 1.13 4.58
N LEU A 248 7.19 1.63 3.34
CA LEU A 248 6.58 2.94 3.08
C LEU A 248 5.07 2.97 3.36
N HIS A 249 4.40 1.83 3.30
CA HIS A 249 2.97 1.69 3.58
C HIS A 249 2.72 0.58 4.59
N GLY A 250 1.78 0.78 5.51
CA GLY A 250 1.46 -0.20 6.55
C GLY A 250 1.00 -1.55 5.99
N VAL A 251 0.15 -1.53 4.95
CA VAL A 251 -0.38 -2.75 4.30
C VAL A 251 0.74 -3.58 3.65
N THR A 252 1.67 -2.93 2.95
CA THR A 252 2.78 -3.61 2.26
C THR A 252 3.82 -4.11 3.25
N ASN A 253 4.02 -3.38 4.35
CA ASN A 253 4.88 -3.81 5.45
C ASN A 253 4.30 -5.04 6.14
N ASP A 254 2.99 -5.09 6.37
CA ASP A 254 2.36 -6.26 6.97
C ASP A 254 2.41 -7.47 6.01
N PHE A 255 2.23 -7.26 4.70
CA PHE A 255 2.42 -8.32 3.70
C PHE A 255 3.86 -8.87 3.70
N TRP A 256 4.86 -7.99 3.64
CA TRP A 256 6.27 -8.35 3.65
C TRP A 256 6.67 -9.19 4.86
N ASN A 257 6.01 -8.96 6.00
CA ASN A 257 6.26 -9.69 7.24
C ASN A 257 5.31 -10.90 7.44
N GLY A 258 4.55 -11.30 6.42
CA GLY A 258 3.63 -12.44 6.48
C GLY A 258 2.45 -12.26 7.44
N LYS A 259 2.07 -11.02 7.75
CA LYS A 259 1.01 -10.69 8.72
C LYS A 259 -0.38 -10.55 8.11
N LEU A 260 -0.51 -10.56 6.79
CA LEU A 260 -1.80 -10.47 6.12
C LEU A 260 -2.42 -11.86 5.96
N ALA A 261 -3.75 -11.92 6.09
CA ALA A 261 -4.55 -13.11 5.82
C ALA A 261 -3.99 -14.41 6.44
N ASN A 262 -3.58 -14.35 7.72
CA ASN A 262 -2.97 -15.46 8.47
C ASN A 262 -1.74 -16.08 7.77
N GLY A 263 -1.01 -15.29 6.98
CA GLY A 263 0.15 -15.77 6.24
C GLY A 263 -0.20 -16.44 4.90
N ASP A 264 -1.44 -16.29 4.41
CA ASP A 264 -1.79 -16.64 3.03
C ASP A 264 -1.25 -15.57 2.07
N GLU A 265 -0.26 -15.96 1.28
CA GLU A 265 0.43 -15.10 0.33
C GLU A 265 -0.44 -14.67 -0.85
N ASN A 266 -1.36 -15.52 -1.32
CA ASN A 266 -2.23 -15.23 -2.46
C ASN A 266 -3.31 -14.23 -2.07
N ILE A 267 -3.93 -14.44 -0.91
CA ILE A 267 -4.90 -13.49 -0.36
C ILE A 267 -4.19 -12.20 0.07
N GLY A 268 -3.00 -12.32 0.66
CA GLY A 268 -2.17 -11.19 1.07
C GLY A 268 -1.80 -10.28 -0.10
N ILE A 269 -1.33 -10.84 -1.22
CA ILE A 269 -0.93 -10.03 -2.38
C ILE A 269 -2.13 -9.39 -3.07
N GLN A 270 -3.27 -10.09 -3.16
CA GLN A 270 -4.51 -9.51 -3.70
C GLN A 270 -5.01 -8.36 -2.81
N THR A 271 -4.85 -8.47 -1.49
CA THR A 271 -5.15 -7.37 -0.56
C THR A 271 -4.25 -6.16 -0.81
N VAL A 272 -2.96 -6.37 -1.11
CA VAL A 272 -2.03 -5.30 -1.53
C VAL A 272 -2.48 -4.67 -2.85
N GLU A 273 -2.85 -5.46 -3.85
CA GLU A 273 -3.36 -4.97 -5.14
C GLU A 273 -4.60 -4.09 -4.96
N ASN A 274 -5.56 -4.55 -4.17
CA ASN A 274 -6.78 -3.81 -3.85
C ASN A 274 -6.50 -2.50 -3.12
N TYR A 275 -5.55 -2.51 -2.19
CA TYR A 275 -5.10 -1.30 -1.50
C TYR A 275 -4.53 -0.27 -2.48
N PHE A 276 -3.67 -0.67 -3.42
CA PHE A 276 -3.12 0.24 -4.43
C PHE A 276 -4.16 0.72 -5.45
N SER A 277 -5.11 -0.13 -5.79
CA SER A 277 -6.27 0.26 -6.59
C SER A 277 -7.07 1.36 -5.89
N MET A 278 -7.32 1.22 -4.59
CA MET A 278 -7.95 2.29 -3.79
C MET A 278 -7.08 3.56 -3.75
N CYS A 279 -5.78 3.43 -3.55
CA CYS A 279 -4.85 4.57 -3.52
C CYS A 279 -4.86 5.36 -4.84
N ARG A 280 -5.01 4.67 -5.97
CA ARG A 280 -5.19 5.28 -7.30
C ARG A 280 -6.49 6.10 -7.37
N SER A 281 -7.61 5.53 -6.92
CA SER A 281 -8.91 6.21 -6.87
C SER A 281 -8.88 7.44 -5.95
N LEU A 282 -8.27 7.30 -4.76
CA LEU A 282 -8.07 8.39 -3.82
C LEU A 282 -7.23 9.51 -4.42
N LEU A 283 -6.12 9.16 -5.07
CA LEU A 283 -5.24 10.13 -5.72
C LEU A 283 -5.98 10.93 -6.80
N ALA A 284 -6.72 10.24 -7.68
CA ALA A 284 -7.52 10.89 -8.71
C ALA A 284 -8.56 11.85 -8.11
N TRP A 285 -9.24 11.43 -7.05
CA TRP A 285 -10.23 12.25 -6.35
C TRP A 285 -9.62 13.52 -5.74
N ILE A 286 -8.45 13.41 -5.08
CA ILE A 286 -7.76 14.55 -4.46
C ILE A 286 -7.27 15.54 -5.53
N LEU A 287 -6.70 15.04 -6.62
CA LEU A 287 -6.19 15.88 -7.72
C LEU A 287 -7.31 16.60 -8.47
N GLY A 288 -8.54 16.06 -8.46
CA GLY A 288 -9.73 16.74 -8.97
C GLY A 288 -10.21 17.92 -8.12
N ARG A 289 -9.58 18.19 -6.95
CA ARG A 289 -9.96 19.30 -6.07
C ARG A 289 -9.04 20.51 -6.25
N LYS A 290 -9.65 21.70 -6.17
CA LYS A 290 -8.94 22.99 -6.11
C LYS A 290 -8.30 23.22 -4.73
N TRP A 291 -7.42 22.32 -4.32
CA TRP A 291 -6.73 22.35 -3.04
C TRP A 291 -5.26 22.67 -3.23
N GLY A 292 -4.70 23.44 -2.30
CA GLY A 292 -3.26 23.67 -2.26
C GLY A 292 -2.47 22.38 -1.98
N ARG A 293 -1.21 22.37 -2.39
CA ARG A 293 -0.26 21.23 -2.26
C ARG A 293 -0.23 20.63 -0.85
N PHE A 294 -0.28 21.48 0.18
CA PHE A 294 -0.28 21.04 1.58
C PHE A 294 -1.55 20.23 1.93
N LYS A 295 -2.73 20.76 1.60
CA LYS A 295 -4.01 20.10 1.87
C LYS A 295 -4.11 18.76 1.14
N GLN A 296 -3.74 18.73 -0.14
CA GLN A 296 -3.70 17.49 -0.92
C GLN A 296 -2.83 16.42 -0.25
N LYS A 297 -1.61 16.80 0.15
CA LYS A 297 -0.69 15.94 0.90
C LYS A 297 -1.30 15.40 2.19
N LYS A 298 -1.94 16.29 2.95
CA LYS A 298 -2.45 15.97 4.27
C LYS A 298 -3.64 15.03 4.20
N VAL A 299 -4.61 15.36 3.35
CA VAL A 299 -5.79 14.51 3.11
C VAL A 299 -5.37 13.12 2.64
N TYR A 300 -4.43 13.03 1.70
CA TYR A 300 -3.96 11.74 1.19
C TYR A 300 -3.36 10.88 2.30
N ARG A 301 -2.33 11.38 2.99
CA ARG A 301 -1.59 10.59 3.97
C ARG A 301 -2.45 10.19 5.17
N ASP A 302 -3.21 11.13 5.72
CA ASP A 302 -4.00 10.86 6.93
C ASP A 302 -5.20 9.95 6.63
N THR A 303 -5.74 10.00 5.40
CA THR A 303 -6.72 9.02 4.94
C THR A 303 -6.12 7.62 4.90
N LEU A 304 -4.95 7.45 4.28
CA LEU A 304 -4.30 6.13 4.17
C LEU A 304 -3.95 5.54 5.54
N GLU A 305 -3.46 6.39 6.46
CA GLU A 305 -3.18 6.00 7.84
C GLU A 305 -4.46 5.58 8.57
N GLY A 306 -5.55 6.33 8.41
CA GLY A 306 -6.86 5.99 8.98
C GLY A 306 -7.40 4.67 8.42
N VAL A 307 -7.29 4.45 7.11
CA VAL A 307 -7.71 3.20 6.44
C VAL A 307 -6.92 2.02 7.00
N TYR A 308 -5.59 2.15 7.08
CA TYR A 308 -4.74 1.09 7.63
C TYR A 308 -5.12 0.77 9.08
N ARG A 309 -5.31 1.78 9.93
CA ARG A 309 -5.69 1.57 11.35
C ARG A 309 -7.02 0.83 11.51
N VAL A 310 -8.03 1.21 10.75
CA VAL A 310 -9.37 0.61 10.84
C VAL A 310 -9.35 -0.84 10.38
N LEU A 311 -8.69 -1.11 9.25
CA LEU A 311 -8.73 -2.43 8.64
C LEU A 311 -7.62 -3.36 9.15
N LYS A 312 -6.70 -2.90 10.00
CA LYS A 312 -5.49 -3.66 10.39
C LYS A 312 -5.80 -5.06 10.90
N SER A 313 -6.70 -5.17 11.89
CA SER A 313 -7.07 -6.45 12.49
C SER A 313 -7.82 -7.34 11.50
N GLU A 314 -8.62 -6.76 10.60
CA GLU A 314 -9.38 -7.49 9.60
C GLU A 314 -8.47 -8.05 8.49
N MET A 315 -7.57 -7.20 7.97
CA MET A 315 -6.54 -7.58 6.98
C MET A 315 -5.60 -8.68 7.49
N GLN A 316 -5.44 -8.81 8.80
CA GLN A 316 -4.64 -9.88 9.39
C GLN A 316 -5.27 -11.26 9.23
N VAL A 317 -6.59 -11.35 9.14
CA VAL A 317 -7.31 -12.63 9.14
C VAL A 317 -8.12 -12.89 7.88
N ALA A 318 -8.42 -11.86 7.09
CA ALA A 318 -9.33 -11.94 5.96
C ALA A 318 -8.84 -11.18 4.73
N TYR A 319 -9.38 -11.57 3.58
CA TYR A 319 -9.27 -10.85 2.31
C TYR A 319 -9.99 -9.51 2.37
N ILE A 320 -9.32 -8.44 1.92
CA ILE A 320 -9.95 -7.12 1.77
C ILE A 320 -10.00 -6.72 0.30
N GLY A 321 -11.23 -6.59 -0.21
CA GLY A 321 -11.52 -6.14 -1.57
C GLY A 321 -11.36 -4.63 -1.76
N HIS A 322 -11.25 -4.20 -3.03
CA HIS A 322 -11.19 -2.79 -3.40
C HIS A 322 -12.33 -1.94 -2.80
N GLU A 323 -13.57 -2.40 -2.91
CA GLU A 323 -14.74 -1.65 -2.43
C GLU A 323 -14.70 -1.44 -0.92
N HIS A 324 -14.25 -2.44 -0.15
CA HIS A 324 -14.14 -2.31 1.30
C HIS A 324 -13.06 -1.29 1.70
N PHE A 325 -11.90 -1.32 1.03
CA PHE A 325 -10.91 -0.26 1.16
C PHE A 325 -11.49 1.12 0.79
N TRP A 326 -12.27 1.20 -0.29
CA TRP A 326 -12.80 2.46 -0.79
C TRP A 326 -13.88 3.06 0.11
N VAL A 327 -14.80 2.24 0.64
CA VAL A 327 -15.80 2.66 1.63
C VAL A 327 -15.10 3.19 2.88
N THR A 328 -14.12 2.45 3.39
CA THR A 328 -13.32 2.89 4.55
C THR A 328 -12.59 4.19 4.23
N ALA A 329 -11.99 4.32 3.04
CA ALA A 329 -11.33 5.54 2.60
C ALA A 329 -12.29 6.73 2.57
N LYS A 330 -13.52 6.58 2.06
CA LYS A 330 -14.52 7.67 2.07
C LYS A 330 -14.83 8.17 3.48
N VAL A 331 -15.00 7.26 4.43
CA VAL A 331 -15.25 7.61 5.84
C VAL A 331 -14.06 8.39 6.41
N GLN A 332 -12.84 7.90 6.18
CA GLN A 332 -11.62 8.57 6.66
C GLN A 332 -11.40 9.92 5.98
N MET A 333 -11.64 10.02 4.67
CA MET A 333 -11.58 11.27 3.92
C MET A 333 -12.57 12.29 4.49
N HIS A 334 -13.80 11.87 4.81
CA HIS A 334 -14.79 12.76 5.40
C HIS A 334 -14.32 13.30 6.76
N ARG A 335 -13.76 12.44 7.62
CA ARG A 335 -13.18 12.84 8.92
C ARG A 335 -12.05 13.85 8.75
N VAL A 336 -11.09 13.58 7.87
CA VAL A 336 -9.95 14.47 7.62
C VAL A 336 -10.41 15.80 7.02
N CYS A 337 -11.34 15.78 6.06
CA CYS A 337 -11.86 17.01 5.45
C CYS A 337 -12.67 17.85 6.46
N ASN A 338 -13.46 17.23 7.33
CA ASN A 338 -14.19 17.93 8.39
C ASN A 338 -13.21 18.62 9.35
N LEU A 339 -12.17 17.91 9.82
CA LEU A 339 -11.12 18.52 10.63
C LEU A 339 -10.39 19.66 9.92
N GLU A 340 -10.16 19.54 8.61
CA GLU A 340 -9.44 20.56 7.84
C GLU A 340 -10.16 21.88 7.76
N GLN A 341 -11.49 21.83 7.65
CA GLN A 341 -12.32 23.03 7.71
C GLN A 341 -12.14 23.80 9.02
N HIS A 342 -11.79 23.11 10.11
CA HIS A 342 -11.58 23.71 11.42
C HIS A 342 -10.13 24.09 11.70
N ALA A 343 -9.16 23.28 11.26
CA ALA A 343 -7.74 23.59 11.45
C ALA A 343 -7.32 24.83 10.65
N GLY A 344 -7.84 25.03 9.43
CA GLY A 344 -7.64 26.21 8.60
C GLY A 344 -6.22 26.40 8.02
N ASN A 345 -5.16 25.94 8.70
CA ASN A 345 -3.77 26.07 8.26
C ASN A 345 -2.87 24.90 8.72
N TYR A 346 -1.61 24.90 8.25
CA TYR A 346 -0.61 23.86 8.55
C TYR A 346 -0.29 23.74 10.05
N VAL A 347 -0.22 24.88 10.71
CA VAL A 347 0.28 25.01 12.07
C VAL A 347 -0.74 24.45 13.06
N ASN A 348 -2.00 24.87 12.93
CA ASN A 348 -3.10 24.32 13.70
C ASN A 348 -3.22 22.83 13.50
N TRP A 349 -3.08 22.36 12.26
CA TRP A 349 -3.05 20.92 12.05
C TRP A 349 -1.94 20.26 12.86
N LYS A 350 -0.72 20.80 12.82
CA LYS A 350 0.42 20.23 13.56
C LYS A 350 0.20 20.20 15.07
N ILE A 351 -0.58 21.12 15.61
CA ILE A 351 -0.93 21.16 17.03
C ILE A 351 -1.97 20.08 17.33
N ILE A 352 -3.01 19.98 16.50
CA ILE A 352 -4.06 18.95 16.63
C ILE A 352 -3.47 17.53 16.50
N ASP A 353 -2.49 17.34 15.61
CA ASP A 353 -1.78 16.07 15.36
C ASP A 353 -1.17 15.47 16.64
N ALA A 354 -0.80 16.33 17.59
CA ALA A 354 -0.24 15.94 18.89
C ALA A 354 -1.32 15.59 19.93
N LEU A 355 -2.57 16.01 19.74
CA LEU A 355 -3.62 15.79 20.72
C LEU A 355 -4.08 14.32 20.78
N PRO A 356 -4.25 13.72 21.97
CA PRO A 356 -4.82 12.38 22.10
C PRO A 356 -6.20 12.24 21.45
N CYS A 357 -7.05 13.27 21.59
CA CYS A 357 -8.39 13.28 21.01
C CYS A 357 -8.39 13.26 19.47
N TYR A 358 -7.34 13.75 18.80
CA TYR A 358 -7.21 13.62 17.35
C TYR A 358 -7.06 12.16 16.93
N ARG A 359 -6.20 11.39 17.63
CA ARG A 359 -6.03 9.96 17.34
C ARG A 359 -7.33 9.19 17.56
N LEU A 360 -8.04 9.50 18.65
CA LEU A 360 -9.33 8.90 18.98
C LEU A 360 -10.41 9.26 17.96
N PHE A 361 -10.48 10.52 17.51
CA PHE A 361 -11.41 10.92 16.45
C PHE A 361 -11.11 10.21 15.13
N MET A 362 -9.85 10.11 14.74
CA MET A 362 -9.47 9.42 13.50
C MET A 362 -9.84 7.92 13.55
N ALA A 363 -9.73 7.28 14.72
CA ALA A 363 -10.13 5.88 14.90
C ALA A 363 -11.66 5.72 14.95
N THR A 364 -12.34 6.42 15.84
CA THR A 364 -13.77 6.20 16.16
C THR A 364 -14.73 6.99 15.26
N GLY A 365 -14.35 8.20 14.86
CA GLY A 365 -15.23 9.17 14.19
C GLY A 365 -16.24 9.83 15.11
N GLU A 366 -16.14 9.64 16.43
CA GLU A 366 -17.10 10.21 17.37
C GLU A 366 -17.02 11.73 17.42
N ASN A 367 -18.20 12.38 17.32
CA ASN A 367 -18.29 13.83 17.31
C ASN A 367 -17.79 14.45 18.63
N PHE A 368 -17.83 13.73 19.75
CA PHE A 368 -17.29 14.20 21.03
C PHE A 368 -15.82 14.63 20.89
N TYR A 369 -14.95 13.80 20.30
CA TYR A 369 -13.54 14.14 20.11
C TYR A 369 -13.35 15.30 19.13
N LEU A 370 -14.20 15.38 18.10
CA LEU A 370 -14.19 16.52 17.18
C LEU A 370 -14.52 17.82 17.91
N GLN A 371 -15.51 17.81 18.81
CA GLN A 371 -15.84 18.98 19.63
C GLN A 371 -14.70 19.37 20.56
N GLN A 372 -14.00 18.39 21.16
CA GLN A 372 -12.81 18.69 21.97
C GLN A 372 -11.72 19.39 21.16
N ILE A 373 -11.46 18.94 19.93
CA ILE A 373 -10.49 19.59 19.02
C ILE A 373 -10.95 21.01 18.64
N LYS A 374 -12.24 21.19 18.32
CA LYS A 374 -12.81 22.50 18.01
C LYS A 374 -12.67 23.47 19.17
N ASN A 375 -13.02 23.02 20.38
CA ASN A 375 -12.92 23.83 21.59
C ASN A 375 -11.47 24.19 21.89
N PHE A 376 -10.52 23.27 21.67
CA PHE A 376 -9.10 23.55 21.79
C PHE A 376 -8.66 24.69 20.84
N LEU A 377 -9.03 24.62 19.56
CA LEU A 377 -8.69 25.66 18.57
C LEU A 377 -9.38 26.99 18.89
N LEU A 378 -10.65 26.96 19.28
CA LEU A 378 -11.41 28.14 19.68
C LEU A 378 -10.74 28.84 20.86
N ARG A 379 -10.34 28.09 21.89
CA ARG A 379 -9.61 28.64 23.05
C ARG A 379 -8.28 29.25 22.64
N LYS A 380 -7.60 28.67 21.65
CA LYS A 380 -6.38 29.28 21.09
C LYS A 380 -6.67 30.60 20.39
N GLN A 381 -7.76 30.66 19.62
CA GLN A 381 -8.21 31.89 18.99
C GLN A 381 -8.56 32.97 20.04
N ILE A 382 -9.18 32.57 21.17
CA ILE A 382 -9.47 33.48 22.29
C ILE A 382 -8.19 34.09 22.87
N VAL A 383 -7.15 33.29 23.12
CA VAL A 383 -5.84 33.79 23.61
C VAL A 383 -5.23 34.78 22.61
N ASN A 384 -5.22 34.42 21.33
CA ASN A 384 -4.68 35.27 20.27
C ASN A 384 -5.45 36.60 20.13
N ASN A 385 -6.79 36.54 20.16
CA ASN A 385 -7.63 37.73 20.06
C ASN A 385 -7.46 38.64 21.27
N TRP A 386 -7.26 38.07 22.46
CA TRP A 386 -7.02 38.84 23.68
C TRP A 386 -5.71 39.63 23.60
N ILE A 387 -4.58 39.01 23.21
CA ILE A 387 -3.29 39.72 23.15
C ILE A 387 -3.27 40.81 22.06
N HIS A 388 -4.06 40.64 20.99
CA HIS A 388 -4.22 41.63 19.92
C HIS A 388 -5.38 42.63 20.18
N HIS A 389 -6.07 42.55 21.31
CA HIS A 389 -7.10 43.51 21.66
C HIS A 389 -6.49 44.90 21.85
N ARG A 390 -7.22 45.96 21.49
CA ARG A 390 -6.72 47.35 21.53
C ARG A 390 -6.12 47.73 22.88
N ASP A 391 -6.79 47.32 23.95
CA ASP A 391 -6.38 47.60 25.33
C ASP A 391 -5.07 46.90 25.75
N ASN A 392 -4.65 45.87 24.99
CA ASN A 392 -3.47 45.06 25.26
C ASN A 392 -2.33 45.28 24.26
N LEU A 393 -2.48 46.19 23.28
CA LEU A 393 -1.42 46.45 22.30
C LEU A 393 -0.13 46.92 22.96
N TRP A 394 -0.22 47.68 24.06
CA TRP A 394 0.96 48.09 24.82
C TRP A 394 1.73 46.87 25.38
N VAL A 395 1.03 45.83 25.84
CA VAL A 395 1.64 44.58 26.33
C VAL A 395 2.43 43.92 25.22
N SER A 396 1.83 43.79 24.03
CA SER A 396 2.49 43.18 22.88
C SER A 396 3.75 43.91 22.44
N SER A 397 3.82 45.24 22.66
CA SER A 397 4.98 46.05 22.28
C SER A 397 6.18 45.95 23.23
N VAL A 398 5.96 45.51 24.47
CA VAL A 398 7.01 45.45 25.52
C VAL A 398 7.36 44.03 25.93
N LEU A 399 6.50 43.05 25.63
CA LEU A 399 6.71 41.67 25.99
C LEU A 399 7.88 41.06 25.19
N PRO A 400 8.78 40.28 25.80
CA PRO A 400 9.82 39.57 25.08
C PRO A 400 9.23 38.70 23.97
N GLU A 401 9.86 38.72 22.78
CA GLU A 401 9.40 37.97 21.59
C GLU A 401 9.17 36.49 21.88
N SER A 402 10.05 35.89 22.69
CA SER A 402 9.95 34.49 23.10
C SER A 402 8.66 34.15 23.87
N LEU A 403 8.10 35.10 24.62
CA LEU A 403 6.84 34.96 25.35
C LEU A 403 5.64 35.36 24.50
N PHE A 404 5.77 36.43 23.70
CA PHE A 404 4.72 36.87 22.78
C PHE A 404 4.35 35.77 21.79
N ASN A 405 5.35 35.13 21.21
CA ASN A 405 5.13 34.03 20.26
C ASN A 405 4.27 32.92 20.88
N LEU A 406 4.40 32.60 22.18
CA LEU A 406 3.57 31.57 22.83
C LEU A 406 2.06 31.87 22.84
N LEU A 407 1.68 33.15 22.73
CA LEU A 407 0.29 33.62 22.73
C LEU A 407 -0.30 33.68 21.31
N GLU A 408 0.51 33.58 20.28
CA GLU A 408 0.06 33.65 18.90
C GLU A 408 -0.73 32.41 18.47
N TYR A 409 -1.70 32.65 17.58
CA TYR A 409 -2.52 31.60 17.00
C TYR A 409 -1.71 30.54 16.26
N ASP A 410 -0.53 30.87 15.74
CA ASP A 410 0.31 29.97 14.95
C ASP A 410 1.55 29.43 15.70
N THR A 411 1.53 29.40 17.03
CA THR A 411 2.65 28.84 17.81
C THR A 411 2.41 27.45 18.33
N LYS A 412 3.41 26.58 18.20
CA LYS A 412 3.37 25.21 18.73
C LYS A 412 3.81 25.19 20.19
N ILE A 413 3.00 24.54 21.02
CA ILE A 413 3.36 24.24 22.41
C ILE A 413 3.81 22.78 22.43
N TYR A 414 5.08 22.56 22.72
CA TYR A 414 5.67 21.21 22.82
C TYR A 414 5.63 20.77 24.29
N GLU A 415 5.32 19.50 24.55
CA GLU A 415 5.29 18.93 25.91
C GLU A 415 6.63 19.12 26.64
N ASP A 416 7.75 18.94 25.93
CA ASP A 416 9.10 19.14 26.48
C ASP A 416 9.33 20.59 26.99
N LYS A 417 8.58 21.57 26.47
CA LYS A 417 8.65 22.97 26.88
C LYS A 417 7.71 23.31 28.05
N LEU A 418 6.95 22.34 28.55
CA LEU A 418 6.10 22.51 29.75
C LEU A 418 6.91 22.33 31.05
N HIS A 419 8.10 21.74 30.97
CA HIS A 419 8.91 21.41 32.13
C HIS A 419 9.99 22.47 32.41
N GLY A 420 10.35 22.61 33.69
CA GLY A 420 11.36 23.56 34.18
C GLY A 420 10.81 24.87 34.74
N ASP A 421 11.71 25.66 35.31
CA ASP A 421 11.39 26.87 36.10
C ASP A 421 11.53 28.18 35.30
N SER A 422 11.71 28.08 33.98
CA SER A 422 11.78 29.27 33.13
C SER A 422 10.42 29.96 33.01
N VAL A 423 10.45 31.28 32.84
CA VAL A 423 9.27 32.12 32.58
C VAL A 423 8.46 31.60 31.39
N GLY A 424 9.14 31.16 30.32
CA GLY A 424 8.51 30.57 29.14
C GLY A 424 7.83 29.22 29.40
N ALA A 425 8.41 28.37 30.24
CA ALA A 425 7.80 27.09 30.63
C ALA A 425 6.57 27.29 31.53
N HIS A 426 6.61 28.28 32.43
CA HIS A 426 5.44 28.65 33.23
C HIS A 426 4.28 29.16 32.35
N LEU A 427 4.55 30.12 31.44
CA LEU A 427 3.52 30.61 30.52
C LEU A 427 2.97 29.48 29.63
N SER A 428 3.86 28.62 29.10
CA SER A 428 3.46 27.47 28.28
C SER A 428 2.51 26.54 29.03
N ARG A 429 2.74 26.28 30.33
CA ARG A 429 1.84 25.49 31.17
C ARG A 429 0.47 26.14 31.35
N LEU A 430 0.41 27.43 31.66
CA LEU A 430 -0.86 28.14 31.84
C LEU A 430 -1.69 28.15 30.55
N VAL A 431 -1.05 28.46 29.42
CA VAL A 431 -1.69 28.39 28.09
C VAL A 431 -2.18 26.96 27.84
N TRP A 432 -1.32 25.96 28.00
CA TRP A 432 -1.67 24.56 27.77
C TRP A 432 -2.87 24.11 28.63
N LEU A 433 -2.86 24.41 29.92
CA LEU A 433 -3.96 24.07 30.84
C LEU A 433 -5.27 24.74 30.42
N PHE A 434 -5.24 26.02 30.02
CA PHE A 434 -6.42 26.68 29.49
C PHE A 434 -6.92 26.04 28.20
N LEU A 435 -6.04 25.78 27.24
CA LEU A 435 -6.42 25.19 25.95
C LEU A 435 -7.04 23.80 26.09
N HIS A 436 -6.60 23.00 27.07
CA HIS A 436 -7.13 21.66 27.34
C HIS A 436 -8.39 21.68 28.21
N SER A 437 -8.39 22.44 29.31
CA SER A 437 -9.50 22.42 30.28
C SER A 437 -10.63 23.41 29.97
N GLY A 438 -10.31 24.56 29.39
CA GLY A 438 -11.22 25.70 29.22
C GLY A 438 -11.60 26.41 30.51
N GLN A 439 -10.98 26.10 31.64
CA GLN A 439 -11.29 26.78 32.91
C GLN A 439 -10.74 28.21 32.91
N GLN A 440 -11.59 29.18 33.24
CA GLN A 440 -11.20 30.60 33.23
C GLN A 440 -10.09 30.94 34.21
N ILE A 441 -9.95 30.18 35.30
CA ILE A 441 -8.86 30.37 36.27
C ILE A 441 -7.47 30.34 35.60
N PHE A 442 -7.27 29.48 34.59
CA PHE A 442 -6.00 29.41 33.86
C PHE A 442 -5.84 30.56 32.86
N MET A 443 -6.94 31.03 32.26
CA MET A 443 -6.91 32.21 31.41
C MET A 443 -6.55 33.45 32.22
N ASP A 444 -7.17 33.64 33.38
CA ASP A 444 -6.92 34.81 34.22
C ASP A 444 -5.52 34.76 34.87
N ALA A 445 -5.06 33.58 35.28
CA ALA A 445 -3.67 33.37 35.69
C ALA A 445 -2.68 33.68 34.56
N MET A 446 -2.96 33.24 33.33
CA MET A 446 -2.15 33.57 32.16
C MET A 446 -2.10 35.08 31.91
N LYS A 447 -3.25 35.77 31.90
CA LYS A 447 -3.30 37.23 31.74
C LYS A 447 -2.48 37.94 32.81
N GLY A 448 -2.69 37.58 34.08
CA GLY A 448 -1.96 38.16 35.21
C GLY A 448 -0.44 38.00 35.08
N PHE A 449 0.00 36.79 34.71
CA PHE A 449 1.42 36.51 34.50
C PHE A 449 2.02 37.29 33.33
N VAL A 450 1.30 37.38 32.20
CA VAL A 450 1.73 38.16 31.03
C VAL A 450 1.84 39.65 31.37
N TYR A 451 0.87 40.21 32.10
CA TYR A 451 0.96 41.61 32.56
C TYR A 451 2.16 41.83 33.46
N GLN A 452 2.43 40.93 34.43
CA GLN A 452 3.61 41.02 35.29
C GLN A 452 4.91 41.03 34.47
N CYS A 453 5.03 40.15 33.48
CA CYS A 453 6.19 40.10 32.60
C CYS A 453 6.33 41.39 31.78
N ALA A 454 5.23 41.88 31.20
CA ALA A 454 5.22 43.11 30.42
C ALA A 454 5.59 44.35 31.25
N TYR A 455 5.07 44.45 32.48
CA TYR A 455 5.45 45.52 33.41
C TYR A 455 6.94 45.46 33.77
N ALA A 456 7.47 44.28 34.07
CA ALA A 456 8.90 44.11 34.35
C ALA A 456 9.77 44.53 33.15
N SER A 457 9.39 44.14 31.93
CA SER A 457 10.08 44.55 30.71
C SER A 457 9.97 46.06 30.44
N TYR A 458 8.81 46.66 30.64
CA TYR A 458 8.61 48.10 30.49
C TYR A 458 9.47 48.92 31.47
N ILE A 459 9.53 48.49 32.74
CA ILE A 459 10.37 49.13 33.76
C ILE A 459 11.86 49.01 33.41
N ASN A 460 12.31 47.84 32.95
CA ASN A 460 13.70 47.66 32.50
C ASN A 460 14.06 48.59 31.33
N GLN A 461 13.17 48.71 30.33
CA GLN A 461 13.37 49.63 29.21
C GLN A 461 13.43 51.11 29.66
N MET A 462 12.64 51.50 30.67
CA MET A 462 12.70 52.86 31.24
C MET A 462 14.06 53.11 31.92
N TYR A 463 14.59 52.17 32.69
CA TYR A 463 15.90 52.32 33.34
C TYR A 463 17.07 52.30 32.35
N GLU A 464 17.03 51.46 31.32
CA GLU A 464 18.03 51.47 30.25
C GLU A 464 18.04 52.80 29.48
N ASN A 465 16.85 53.37 29.18
CA ASN A 465 16.73 54.65 28.50
C ASN A 465 17.05 55.87 29.42
N SER A 466 17.00 55.69 30.74
CA SER A 466 17.37 56.72 31.73
C SER A 466 18.86 56.75 32.04
N SER A 467 19.64 55.81 31.48
CA SER A 467 21.09 55.75 31.62
C SER A 467 21.74 56.79 30.69
N ILE A 468 22.04 57.97 31.27
CA ILE A 468 22.71 59.14 30.65
C ILE A 468 23.95 58.73 29.82
N PRO A 469 24.24 59.38 28.66
CA PRO A 469 25.46 59.10 27.89
C PRO A 469 26.69 59.29 28.77
N ARG A 470 27.62 58.34 28.77
CA ARG A 470 28.97 58.58 29.31
C ARG A 470 29.55 59.80 28.60
N VAL A 471 29.60 60.93 29.31
CA VAL A 471 30.43 62.06 28.92
C VAL A 471 31.87 61.58 29.01
N SER A 472 32.47 61.33 27.86
CA SER A 472 33.90 61.11 27.72
C SER A 472 34.61 62.39 28.17
N PHE A 473 35.22 62.36 29.35
CA PHE A 473 36.25 63.33 29.69
C PHE A 473 37.55 62.85 29.03
N TYR A 474 38.02 63.65 28.07
CA TYR A 474 39.35 63.55 27.47
C TYR A 474 40.44 63.70 28.53
#